data_AF-A0A0S9CN96-F1
#
_entry.id   AF-A0A0S9CN96-F1
#
_cell.length_a   1.000
_cell.length_b   1.000
_cell.length_c   1.000
_cell.angle_alpha   90.00
_cell.angle_beta   90.00
_cell.angle_gamma   90.00
#
_symmetry.space_group_name_H-M   'P 1'
#
loop_
_entity.id
_entity.type
_entity.pdbx_description
1 polymer ?
#
loop_
_entity_poly.entity_id
_entity_poly.type
_entity_poly.pdbx_seq_one_letter_code
_entity_poly.pdbx_strand_id
1 'polypeptide(L)'
;MPAALFAALAGTMLHGQDILVAGVEVPWGAAAALVLLGAVELWLGAAFRSVLPTAACGALCYALAGWWSTLGEGKRLIIGDLAGNLWIYGIAVVTLVMLAWCGRYRPARA
;
A
#
# COMPACT_ATOMS: atom_id res chain seq x y z
N MET A 1 14.38 0.37 -0.35
CA MET A 1 14.12 0.65 -1.77
C MET A 1 13.46 -0.53 -2.50
N PRO A 2 14.00 -1.77 -2.48
CA PRO A 2 13.39 -2.88 -3.22
C PRO A 2 11.97 -3.24 -2.73
N ALA A 3 11.75 -3.26 -1.42
CA ALA A 3 10.47 -3.60 -0.82
C ALA A 3 9.34 -2.61 -1.17
N ALA A 4 9.65 -1.31 -1.22
CA ALA A 4 8.68 -0.27 -1.58
C ALA A 4 8.29 -0.38 -3.06
N LEU A 5 9.26 -0.61 -3.94
CA LEU A 5 9.01 -0.80 -5.36
C LEU A 5 8.21 -2.08 -5.62
N PHE A 6 8.54 -3.17 -4.92
CA PHE A 6 7.78 -4.42 -4.96
C PHE A 6 6.33 -4.20 -4.51
N ALA A 7 6.12 -3.57 -3.35
CA ALA A 7 4.78 -3.30 -2.83
C ALA A 7 3.97 -2.41 -3.78
N ALA A 8 4.60 -1.38 -4.35
CA ALA A 8 3.95 -0.51 -5.33
C ALA A 8 3.55 -1.26 -6.60
N LEU A 9 4.47 -2.02 -7.20
CA LEU A 9 4.21 -2.76 -8.45
C LEU A 9 3.22 -3.90 -8.23
N ALA A 10 3.47 -4.78 -7.26
CA ALA A 10 2.61 -5.92 -6.98
C ALA A 10 1.22 -5.48 -6.51
N GLY A 11 1.14 -4.45 -5.66
CA GLY A 11 -0.14 -3.86 -5.24
C GLY A 11 -0.89 -3.23 -6.41
N THR A 12 -0.19 -2.54 -7.31
CA THR A 12 -0.81 -1.96 -8.53
C THR A 12 -1.20 -3.05 -9.54
N MET A 13 -0.56 -4.22 -9.58
CA MET A 13 -1.10 -5.33 -10.39
C MET A 13 -2.33 -5.97 -9.75
N LEU A 14 -2.33 -6.05 -8.42
CA LEU A 14 -3.39 -6.70 -7.67
C LEU A 14 -4.65 -5.84 -7.58
N HIS A 15 -4.53 -4.50 -7.53
CA HIS A 15 -5.70 -3.62 -7.33
C HIS A 15 -6.74 -3.70 -8.45
N GLY A 16 -6.33 -3.98 -9.69
CA GLY A 16 -7.23 -4.13 -10.83
C GLY A 16 -7.92 -5.49 -10.90
N GLN A 17 -7.84 -6.31 -9.86
CA GLN A 17 -8.54 -7.59 -9.77
C GLN A 17 -9.87 -7.40 -9.04
N ASP A 18 -10.95 -7.41 -9.79
CA ASP A 18 -12.31 -7.35 -9.25
C ASP A 18 -12.95 -8.74 -9.24
N ILE A 19 -13.85 -8.97 -8.29
CA ILE A 19 -14.69 -10.17 -8.28
C ILE A 19 -16.16 -9.75 -8.29
N LEU A 20 -16.95 -10.40 -9.15
CA LEU A 20 -18.39 -10.17 -9.22
C LEU A 20 -19.09 -11.08 -8.20
N VAL A 21 -19.71 -10.49 -7.18
CA VAL A 21 -20.48 -11.23 -6.16
C VAL A 21 -21.93 -10.77 -6.21
N ALA A 22 -22.84 -11.69 -6.55
CA ALA A 22 -24.28 -11.40 -6.69
C ALA A 22 -24.60 -10.19 -7.60
N GLY A 23 -23.80 -9.98 -8.66
CA GLY A 23 -23.97 -8.86 -9.59
C GLY A 23 -23.34 -7.53 -9.14
N VAL A 24 -22.69 -7.50 -7.97
CA VAL A 24 -21.95 -6.33 -7.47
C VAL A 24 -20.46 -6.55 -7.70
N GLU A 25 -19.79 -5.56 -8.30
CA GLU A 25 -18.33 -5.53 -8.42
C GLU A 25 -17.71 -5.23 -7.05
N VAL A 26 -16.90 -6.17 -6.55
CA VAL A 26 -16.18 -6.02 -5.29
C VAL A 26 -14.69 -5.91 -5.59
N PRO A 27 -14.03 -4.79 -5.23
CA PRO A 27 -12.62 -4.55 -5.52
C PRO A 27 -11.71 -5.28 -4.52
N TRP A 28 -11.79 -6.61 -4.53
CA TRP A 28 -11.03 -7.48 -3.64
C TRP A 28 -9.52 -7.32 -3.85
N GLY A 29 -9.10 -7.07 -5.08
CA GLY A 29 -7.72 -6.81 -5.45
C GLY A 29 -7.09 -5.65 -4.68
N ALA A 30 -7.83 -4.54 -4.52
CA ALA A 30 -7.38 -3.38 -3.74
C ALA A 30 -7.22 -3.74 -2.26
N ALA A 31 -8.14 -4.51 -1.68
CA ALA A 31 -8.01 -5.00 -0.32
C ALA A 31 -6.78 -5.91 -0.15
N ALA A 32 -6.55 -6.83 -1.09
CA ALA A 32 -5.39 -7.72 -1.06
C ALA A 32 -4.06 -6.95 -1.23
N ALA A 33 -4.04 -5.88 -2.04
CA ALA A 33 -2.89 -5.00 -2.20
C ALA A 33 -2.54 -4.28 -0.88
N LEU A 34 -3.54 -3.80 -0.15
CA LEU A 34 -3.37 -3.17 1.16
C LEU A 34 -2.86 -4.16 2.22
N VAL A 35 -3.35 -5.39 2.20
CA VAL A 35 -2.83 -6.47 3.07
C VAL A 35 -1.36 -6.76 2.75
N LEU A 36 -1.00 -6.83 1.47
CA LEU A 36 0.39 -7.03 1.04
C LEU A 36 1.31 -5.90 1.55
N LEU A 37 0.89 -4.64 1.40
CA LEU A 37 1.62 -3.49 1.91
C LEU A 37 1.83 -3.62 3.43
N GLY A 38 0.75 -3.85 4.18
CA GLY A 38 0.82 -3.98 5.64
C GLY A 38 1.75 -5.13 6.08
N ALA A 39 1.74 -6.26 5.37
CA ALA A 39 2.63 -7.38 5.64
C ALA A 39 4.11 -7.02 5.41
N VAL A 40 4.42 -6.33 4.30
CA VAL A 40 5.78 -5.84 4.00
C VAL A 40 6.25 -4.83 5.05
N GLU A 41 5.39 -3.88 5.42
CA GLU A 41 5.65 -2.85 6.42
C GLU A 41 5.89 -3.43 7.81
N LEU A 42 5.09 -4.42 8.21
CA LEU A 42 5.25 -5.16 9.46
C LEU A 42 6.55 -5.96 9.46
N TRP A 43 6.87 -6.65 8.36
CA TRP A 43 8.12 -7.39 8.21
C TRP A 43 9.34 -6.46 8.33
N LEU A 44 9.31 -5.30 7.65
CA LEU A 44 10.35 -4.28 7.77
C LEU A 44 10.48 -3.75 9.20
N GLY A 45 9.37 -3.43 9.85
CA GLY A 45 9.36 -2.95 11.24
C GLY A 45 9.96 -3.97 12.20
N ALA A 46 9.63 -5.25 12.02
CA ALA A 46 10.14 -6.35 12.83
C ALA A 46 11.61 -6.66 12.56
N ALA A 47 12.02 -6.71 11.29
CA ALA A 47 13.38 -7.05 10.87
C ALA A 47 14.42 -6.00 11.30
N PHE A 48 14.07 -4.72 11.16
CA PHE A 48 14.97 -3.61 11.50
C PHE A 48 14.76 -3.06 12.91
N ARG A 49 13.74 -3.55 13.64
CA ARG A 49 13.32 -3.03 14.96
C ARG A 49 13.23 -1.50 14.99
N SER A 50 12.73 -0.92 13.90
CA SER A 50 12.67 0.52 13.69
C SER A 50 11.45 0.87 12.84
N VAL A 51 10.85 2.02 13.12
CA VAL A 51 9.72 2.56 12.34
C VAL A 51 10.17 3.26 11.05
N LEU A 52 11.45 3.61 10.93
CA LEU A 52 11.95 4.35 9.77
C LEU A 52 11.81 3.57 8.44
N PRO A 53 12.16 2.27 8.36
CA PRO A 53 11.98 1.50 7.12
C PRO A 53 10.51 1.33 6.74
N THR A 54 9.62 1.17 7.72
CA THR A 54 8.16 1.15 7.51
C THR A 54 7.68 2.46 6.92
N ALA A 55 8.05 3.60 7.52
CA ALA A 55 7.65 4.93 7.04
C ALA A 55 8.13 5.19 5.60
N ALA A 56 9.39 4.87 5.33
CA ALA A 56 9.97 5.04 4.00
C ALA A 56 9.28 4.15 2.97
N CYS A 57 8.91 2.91 3.34
CA CYS A 57 8.21 1.99 2.44
C CYS A 57 6.83 2.53 2.04
N GLY A 58 5.98 2.86 3.01
CA GLY A 58 4.64 3.39 2.74
C GLY A 58 4.65 4.71 2.00
N ALA A 59 5.54 5.65 2.39
CA ALA A 59 5.65 6.95 1.71
C ALA A 59 6.08 6.81 0.24
N LEU A 60 7.07 5.97 -0.05
CA LEU A 60 7.51 5.71 -1.43
C LEU A 60 6.44 4.97 -2.24
N CYS A 61 5.76 4.00 -1.64
CA CYS A 61 4.65 3.30 -2.27
C CYS A 61 3.52 4.28 -2.65
N TYR A 62 3.14 5.15 -1.72
CA TYR A 62 2.12 6.18 -1.93
C TYR A 62 2.52 7.14 -3.04
N ALA A 63 3.77 7.61 -3.03
CA ALA A 63 4.28 8.52 -4.05
C ALA A 63 4.27 7.89 -5.45
N LEU A 64 4.68 6.62 -5.57
CA LEU A 64 4.67 5.89 -6.85
C LEU A 64 3.24 5.62 -7.35
N ALA A 65 2.35 5.13 -6.48
CA ALA A 65 0.95 4.89 -6.83
C ALA A 65 0.24 6.19 -7.24
N GLY A 66 0.43 7.26 -6.46
CA GLY A 66 -0.10 8.59 -6.78
C GLY A 66 0.42 9.11 -8.12
N TRP A 67 1.73 8.99 -8.36
CA TRP A 67 2.35 9.39 -9.63
C TRP A 67 1.82 8.58 -10.82
N TRP A 68 1.56 7.28 -10.67
CA TRP A 68 0.98 6.47 -11.75
C TRP A 68 -0.50 6.80 -12.02
N SER A 69 -1.22 7.31 -11.03
CA SER A 69 -2.59 7.80 -11.20
C SER A 69 -2.66 9.12 -11.97
N THR A 70 -1.62 9.96 -11.90
CA THR A 70 -1.57 11.26 -12.60
C THR A 70 -1.08 11.17 -14.05
N LEU A 71 -0.68 9.98 -14.53
CA LEU A 71 -0.30 9.77 -15.93
C LEU A 71 -1.48 10.10 -16.88
N GLY A 72 -1.17 10.51 -18.12
CA GLY A 72 -2.18 10.90 -19.11
C GLY A 72 -3.14 9.76 -19.45
N GLU A 73 -4.33 10.11 -19.96
CA GLU A 73 -5.35 9.13 -20.37
C GLU A 73 -4.76 8.12 -21.38
N GLY A 74 -4.86 6.82 -21.05
CA GLY A 74 -4.23 5.72 -21.79
C GLY A 74 -2.93 5.16 -21.18
N LYS A 75 -2.30 5.88 -20.22
CA LYS A 75 -1.14 5.38 -19.44
C LYS A 75 -1.41 5.29 -17.93
N ARG A 76 -2.63 5.62 -17.51
CA ARG A 76 -3.07 5.45 -16.12
C ARG A 76 -3.10 3.98 -15.78
N LEU A 77 -2.17 3.57 -14.92
CA LEU A 77 -2.17 2.23 -14.32
C LEU A 77 -3.20 2.12 -13.20
N ILE A 78 -3.64 3.26 -12.64
CA ILE A 78 -4.69 3.34 -11.64
C ILE A 78 -5.78 4.24 -12.22
N ILE A 79 -6.92 3.63 -12.54
CA ILE A 79 -8.10 4.33 -13.07
C ILE A 79 -8.77 5.05 -11.90
N GLY A 80 -9.43 6.19 -12.15
CA GLY A 80 -10.20 6.95 -11.16
C GLY A 80 -11.51 6.26 -10.75
N ASP A 81 -11.47 4.95 -10.58
CA ASP A 81 -12.57 4.10 -10.14
C ASP A 81 -12.48 3.84 -8.62
N LEU A 82 -13.43 3.08 -8.09
CA LEU A 82 -13.49 2.76 -6.68
C LEU A 82 -12.26 1.98 -6.20
N ALA A 83 -11.75 1.04 -7.02
CA ALA A 83 -10.61 0.20 -6.69
C ALA A 83 -9.31 1.02 -6.59
N GLY A 84 -9.08 1.93 -7.55
CA GLY A 84 -7.93 2.82 -7.57
C GLY A 84 -7.92 3.79 -6.39
N ASN A 85 -9.07 4.39 -6.07
CA ASN A 85 -9.21 5.26 -4.91
C ASN A 85 -8.94 4.49 -3.60
N LEU A 86 -9.51 3.29 -3.47
CA LEU A 86 -9.31 2.45 -2.29
C LEU A 86 -7.83 2.07 -2.12
N TRP A 87 -7.13 1.77 -3.22
CA TRP A 87 -5.70 1.49 -3.20
C TRP A 87 -4.89 2.72 -2.75
N ILE A 88 -5.05 3.88 -3.41
CA ILE A 88 -4.25 5.09 -3.12
C ILE A 88 -4.49 5.59 -1.69
N TYR A 89 -5.74 5.84 -1.31
CA TYR A 89 -6.05 6.35 0.03
C TYR A 89 -5.79 5.29 1.10
N GLY A 90 -6.01 4.01 0.78
CA GLY A 90 -5.72 2.91 1.66
C GLY A 90 -4.24 2.79 2.01
N ILE A 91 -3.31 3.07 1.07
CA ILE A 91 -1.87 3.07 1.36
C ILE A 91 -1.57 4.02 2.53
N ALA A 92 -2.11 5.24 2.49
CA ALA A 92 -1.89 6.22 3.56
C ALA A 92 -2.44 5.73 4.90
N VAL A 93 -3.67 5.20 4.92
CA VAL A 93 -4.30 4.67 6.14
C VAL A 93 -3.51 3.49 6.72
N VAL A 94 -3.17 2.49 5.89
CA VAL A 94 -2.42 1.30 6.32
C VAL A 94 -1.03 1.68 6.83
N THR A 95 -0.33 2.58 6.14
CA THR A 95 0.99 3.06 6.57
C THR A 95 0.90 3.68 7.97
N LEU A 96 -0.08 4.54 8.23
CA LEU A 96 -0.26 5.17 9.54
C LEU A 96 -0.56 4.14 10.64
N VAL A 97 -1.43 3.16 10.37
CA VAL A 97 -1.73 2.07 11.30
C VAL A 97 -0.48 1.23 11.57
N MET A 98 0.30 0.89 10.54
CA MET A 98 1.54 0.14 10.69
C MET A 98 2.62 0.93 11.42
N LEU A 99 2.71 2.26 11.24
CA LEU A 99 3.61 3.10 12.01
C LEU A 99 3.24 3.15 13.49
N ALA A 100 1.96 3.28 13.81
CA ALA A 100 1.48 3.19 15.18
C ALA A 100 1.79 1.81 15.79
N TRP A 101 1.55 0.74 15.03
CA TRP A 101 1.80 -0.63 15.47
C TRP A 101 3.28 -0.95 15.63
N CYS A 102 4.12 -0.60 14.67
CA CYS A 102 5.58 -0.77 14.71
C CYS A 102 6.25 0.17 15.71
N GLY A 103 5.54 1.20 16.19
CA GLY A 103 5.99 2.07 17.29
C GLY A 103 6.41 1.29 18.54
N ARG A 104 5.81 0.11 18.78
CA ARG A 104 6.20 -0.81 19.87
C ARG A 104 7.60 -1.39 19.74
N TYR A 105 8.22 -1.33 18.56
CA TYR A 105 9.60 -1.77 18.36
C TYR A 105 10.63 -0.72 18.74
N ARG A 106 10.20 0.53 19.01
CA ARG A 106 11.12 1.56 19.49
C ARG A 106 11.56 1.17 20.91
N PRO A 107 12.88 1.14 21.20
CA PRO A 107 13.32 1.03 22.57
C PRO A 107 12.73 2.21 23.35
N ALA A 108 12.12 1.93 24.50
CA ALA A 108 11.73 2.97 25.44
C ALA A 108 12.95 3.86 25.65
N ARG A 109 12.79 5.18 25.45
CA ARG A 109 13.87 6.13 25.74
C ARG A 109 14.20 5.93 27.23
N ALA A 110 15.39 5.37 27.50
CA ALA A 110 15.96 5.28 28.84
C ALA A 110 16.45 6.66 29.28
#